data_AF-B2FWT1-F1
#
_entry.id   AF-B2FWT1-F1
#
_cell.length_a   1.000
_cell.length_b   1.000
_cell.length_c   1.000
_cell.angle_alpha   90.00
_cell.angle_beta   90.00
_cell.angle_gamma   90.00
#
_symmetry.space_group_name_H-M   'P 1'
#
loop_
_entity.id
_entity.type
_entity.pdbx_description
1 polymer ?
#
loop_
_entity_poly.entity_id
_entity_poly.type
_entity_poly.pdbx_seq_one_letter_code
_entity_poly.pdbx_strand_id
1 'polypeptide(L)'
;AAVFNHRKFLHASERKGTDADCDNIRQVLIYLQFEVRVYDDLTRKEIKQVLDDLAEEDHKNSDCLLVVIMTHGDDDVLHAKDGTFNVDRLWENFIGDSCPSLLGKPKLFFIQACRGSSFDTGVHFSQCMKQVAKTVVPYAMQELPQPSIVPGCPKSSIQYAIPS
;
A
#
# COMPACT_ATOMS: atom_id res chain seq x y z
N ALA A 1 -4.00 -7.26 -15.44
CA ALA A 1 -2.99 -6.55 -14.64
C ALA A 1 -2.11 -5.71 -15.55
N ALA A 2 -1.91 -4.44 -15.22
CA ALA A 2 -1.04 -3.53 -15.96
C ALA A 2 0.21 -3.22 -15.13
N VAL A 3 1.39 -3.37 -15.71
CA VAL A 3 2.68 -3.10 -15.07
C VAL A 3 3.40 -2.00 -15.84
N PHE A 4 3.58 -0.85 -15.22
CA PHE A 4 4.33 0.29 -15.76
C PHE A 4 5.75 0.26 -15.20
N ASN A 5 6.72 -0.04 -16.05
CA ASN A 5 8.14 -0.14 -15.71
C ASN A 5 8.90 1.06 -16.29
N HIS A 6 9.25 2.04 -15.46
CA HIS A 6 10.03 3.19 -15.90
C HIS A 6 11.50 3.03 -15.49
N ARG A 7 12.34 2.80 -16.49
CA ARG A 7 13.80 2.66 -16.37
C ARG A 7 14.52 3.92 -16.85
N LYS A 8 14.14 4.48 -18.00
CA LYS A 8 14.83 5.60 -18.65
C LYS A 8 13.94 6.85 -18.71
N PHE A 9 14.56 7.99 -18.43
CA PHE A 9 13.89 9.29 -18.32
C PHE A 9 14.65 10.35 -19.10
N LEU A 10 13.95 11.40 -19.56
CA LEU A 10 14.59 12.54 -20.23
C LEU A 10 15.36 13.43 -19.25
N HIS A 11 14.86 13.56 -18.01
CA HIS A 11 15.34 14.54 -17.03
C HIS A 11 15.63 13.94 -15.65
N ALA A 12 15.80 12.61 -15.56
CA ALA A 12 16.15 11.91 -14.33
C ALA A 12 17.14 10.77 -14.60
N SER A 13 17.75 10.25 -13.55
CA SER A 13 18.69 9.13 -13.65
C SER A 13 17.99 7.83 -14.03
N GLU A 14 18.73 6.93 -14.67
CA GLU A 14 18.24 5.58 -14.99
C GLU A 14 17.98 4.76 -13.71
N ARG A 15 16.84 4.07 -13.63
CA ARG A 15 16.50 3.13 -12.54
C ARG A 15 17.06 1.74 -12.81
N LYS A 16 18.33 1.54 -12.49
CA LYS A 16 18.98 0.21 -12.62
C LYS A 16 18.31 -0.80 -11.68
N GLY A 17 18.08 -2.01 -12.17
CA GLY A 17 17.46 -3.11 -11.42
C GLY A 17 15.95 -3.26 -11.61
N THR A 18 15.25 -2.22 -12.10
CA THR A 18 13.79 -2.25 -12.26
C THR A 18 13.29 -3.35 -13.20
N ASP A 19 14.09 -3.77 -14.17
CA ASP A 19 13.70 -4.86 -15.08
C ASP A 19 13.66 -6.21 -14.36
N ALA A 20 14.57 -6.45 -13.41
CA ALA A 20 14.54 -7.65 -12.58
C ALA A 20 13.31 -7.65 -11.65
N ASP A 21 12.95 -6.49 -11.10
CA ASP A 21 11.70 -6.33 -10.35
C ASP A 21 10.48 -6.59 -11.24
N CYS A 22 10.48 -6.06 -12.47
CA CYS A 22 9.43 -6.27 -13.46
C CYS A 22 9.24 -7.75 -13.79
N ASP A 23 10.33 -8.49 -14.02
CA ASP A 23 10.30 -9.91 -14.32
C ASP A 23 9.72 -10.71 -13.14
N ASN A 24 10.14 -10.40 -11.91
CA ASN A 24 9.62 -11.05 -10.70
C ASN A 24 8.12 -10.79 -10.51
N ILE A 25 7.70 -9.53 -10.65
CA ILE A 25 6.29 -9.13 -10.54
C ILE A 25 5.46 -9.82 -11.61
N ARG A 26 5.93 -9.85 -12.86
CA ARG A 26 5.26 -10.54 -13.96
C ARG A 26 5.09 -12.03 -13.66
N GLN A 27 6.12 -12.71 -13.17
CA GLN A 27 6.03 -14.13 -12.83
C GLN A 27 5.00 -14.40 -11.74
N VAL A 28 4.99 -13.60 -10.67
CA VAL A 28 4.01 -13.73 -9.59
C VAL A 28 2.58 -13.47 -10.09
N LEU A 29 2.38 -12.44 -10.90
CA LEU A 29 1.05 -12.10 -11.42
C LEU A 29 0.52 -13.18 -12.39
N ILE A 30 1.38 -13.75 -13.23
CA ILE A 30 1.01 -14.88 -14.10
C ILE A 30 0.66 -16.11 -13.26
N TYR A 31 1.44 -16.40 -12.20
CA TYR A 31 1.14 -17.49 -11.27
C TYR A 31 -0.22 -17.32 -10.59
N LEU A 32 -0.57 -16.06 -10.26
CA LEU A 32 -1.89 -15.66 -9.75
C LEU A 32 -2.96 -15.55 -10.85
N GLN A 33 -2.69 -16.05 -12.06
CA GLN A 33 -3.64 -16.12 -13.19
C GLN A 33 -4.10 -14.77 -13.74
N PHE A 34 -3.36 -13.68 -13.48
CA PHE A 34 -3.63 -12.41 -14.16
C PHE A 34 -3.17 -12.47 -15.62
N GLU A 35 -3.95 -11.86 -16.51
CA GLU A 35 -3.45 -11.39 -17.79
C GLU A 35 -2.51 -10.19 -17.55
N VAL A 36 -1.22 -10.34 -17.84
CA VAL A 36 -0.20 -9.30 -17.52
C VAL A 36 0.22 -8.55 -18.78
N ARG A 37 0.04 -7.23 -18.75
CA ARG A 37 0.53 -6.28 -19.77
C ARG A 37 1.62 -5.39 -19.18
N VAL A 38 2.79 -5.36 -19.81
CA VAL A 38 3.95 -4.57 -19.37
C VAL A 38 4.15 -3.39 -20.32
N TYR A 39 4.39 -2.22 -19.75
CA TYR A 39 4.59 -0.97 -20.46
C TYR A 39 5.88 -0.30 -19.98
N ASP A 40 6.84 -0.13 -20.88
CA ASP A 40 8.15 0.42 -20.56
C ASP A 40 8.27 1.90 -20.95
N ASP A 41 8.84 2.70 -20.05
CA ASP A 41 9.28 4.08 -20.34
C ASP A 41 8.22 4.96 -21.04
N LEU A 42 6.96 4.85 -20.63
CA LEU A 42 5.88 5.66 -21.20
C LEU A 42 6.00 7.15 -20.86
N THR A 43 5.58 8.00 -21.79
CA THR A 43 5.30 9.42 -21.54
C THR A 43 4.00 9.61 -20.76
N ARG A 44 3.78 10.79 -20.18
CA ARG A 44 2.53 11.11 -19.46
C ARG A 44 1.28 10.89 -20.31
N LYS A 45 1.36 11.25 -21.60
CA LYS A 45 0.26 11.06 -22.56
C LYS A 45 -0.03 9.58 -22.77
N GLU A 46 0.99 8.76 -22.93
CA GLU A 46 0.85 7.31 -23.12
C GLU A 46 0.33 6.62 -21.86
N ILE A 47 0.81 7.00 -20.66
CA ILE A 47 0.28 6.49 -19.39
C ILE A 47 -1.22 6.79 -19.30
N LYS A 48 -1.62 8.04 -19.57
CA LYS A 48 -3.04 8.43 -19.57
C LYS A 48 -3.83 7.57 -20.54
N GLN A 49 -3.36 7.42 -21.78
CA GLN A 49 -4.05 6.61 -22.78
C GLN A 49 -4.23 5.16 -22.31
N VAL A 50 -3.20 4.53 -21.76
CA VAL A 50 -3.30 3.16 -21.26
C VAL A 50 -4.31 3.05 -20.11
N LEU A 51 -4.36 4.02 -19.21
CA LEU A 51 -5.33 4.04 -18.10
C LEU A 51 -6.76 4.32 -18.59
N ASP A 52 -6.93 5.16 -19.61
CA ASP A 52 -8.22 5.39 -20.26
C ASP A 52 -8.71 4.09 -20.93
N ASP A 53 -7.86 3.46 -21.75
CA ASP A 53 -8.17 2.21 -22.46
C ASP A 53 -8.52 1.09 -21.46
N LEU A 54 -7.74 0.96 -20.37
CA LEU A 54 -8.02 0.00 -19.30
C LEU A 54 -9.38 0.24 -18.63
N ALA A 55 -9.81 1.49 -18.49
CA ALA A 55 -11.09 1.82 -17.87
C ALA A 55 -12.28 1.54 -18.80
N GLU A 56 -12.07 1.64 -20.12
CA GLU A 56 -13.08 1.37 -21.15
C GLU A 56 -13.30 -0.13 -21.43
N GLU A 57 -12.37 -1.00 -21.00
CA GLU A 57 -12.49 -2.45 -21.13
C GLU A 57 -13.70 -3.05 -20.37
N ASP A 58 -14.25 -4.14 -20.90
CA ASP A 58 -15.30 -4.91 -20.22
C ASP A 58 -14.72 -5.90 -19.20
N HIS A 59 -14.64 -5.47 -17.95
CA HIS A 59 -14.16 -6.26 -16.82
C HIS A 59 -15.22 -7.19 -16.20
N LYS A 60 -16.42 -7.38 -16.79
CA LYS A 60 -17.49 -8.19 -16.17
C LYS A 60 -17.06 -9.60 -15.77
N ASN A 61 -16.19 -10.22 -16.55
CA ASN A 61 -15.67 -11.57 -16.29
C ASN A 61 -14.33 -11.60 -15.55
N SER A 62 -13.81 -10.43 -15.13
CA SER A 62 -12.59 -10.30 -14.33
C SER A 62 -12.94 -10.27 -12.84
N ASP A 63 -12.10 -10.84 -11.98
CA ASP A 63 -12.32 -10.77 -10.53
C ASP A 63 -11.92 -9.42 -9.92
N CYS A 64 -10.86 -8.80 -10.46
CA CYS A 64 -10.33 -7.52 -9.99
C CYS A 64 -9.46 -6.84 -11.05
N LEU A 65 -9.12 -5.57 -10.79
CA LEU A 65 -8.06 -4.84 -11.51
C LEU A 65 -6.82 -4.77 -10.63
N LEU A 66 -5.64 -4.95 -11.24
CA LEU A 66 -4.35 -4.75 -10.58
C LEU A 66 -3.45 -3.89 -11.47
N VAL A 67 -2.93 -2.81 -10.90
CA VAL A 67 -1.98 -1.89 -11.52
C VAL A 67 -0.71 -1.84 -10.66
N VAL A 68 0.44 -2.02 -11.29
CA VAL A 68 1.76 -1.84 -10.67
C VAL A 68 2.47 -0.71 -11.42
N ILE A 69 3.08 0.22 -10.68
CA ILE A 69 3.96 1.21 -11.27
C ILE A 69 5.29 1.27 -10.51
N MET A 70 6.38 1.23 -11.26
CA MET A 70 7.74 1.32 -10.74
C MET A 70 8.45 2.49 -11.43
N THR A 71 8.73 3.55 -10.67
CA THR A 71 9.27 4.80 -11.24
C THR A 71 9.99 5.63 -10.18
N HIS A 72 10.53 6.79 -10.56
CA HIS A 72 10.89 7.84 -9.61
C HIS A 72 9.63 8.54 -9.12
N GLY A 73 9.69 9.11 -7.93
CA GLY A 73 8.57 9.85 -7.36
C GLY A 73 9.05 10.86 -6.34
N ASP A 74 8.10 11.68 -5.90
CA ASP A 74 8.24 12.58 -4.78
C ASP A 74 6.88 12.65 -4.07
N ASP A 75 6.70 13.57 -3.12
CA ASP A 75 5.42 13.78 -2.45
C ASP A 75 4.28 13.98 -3.47
N ASP A 76 3.34 13.03 -3.47
CA ASP A 76 2.14 12.93 -4.31
C ASP A 76 2.36 12.94 -5.84
N VAL A 77 3.60 12.80 -6.31
CA VAL A 77 3.94 12.80 -7.74
C VAL A 77 4.75 11.59 -8.17
N LEU A 78 4.49 11.14 -9.40
CA LEU A 78 5.21 10.06 -10.06
C LEU A 78 5.84 10.56 -11.36
N HIS A 79 6.97 9.96 -11.73
CA HIS A 79 7.64 10.27 -12.98
C HIS A 79 7.12 9.39 -14.11
N ALA A 80 6.81 10.03 -15.24
CA ALA A 80 6.81 9.42 -16.56
C ALA A 80 8.15 9.72 -17.25
N LYS A 81 8.36 9.21 -18.45
CA LYS A 81 9.59 9.46 -19.23
C LYS A 81 9.88 10.95 -19.46
N ASP A 82 8.84 11.75 -19.71
CA ASP A 82 8.92 13.15 -20.15
C ASP A 82 8.60 14.18 -19.06
N GLY A 83 8.28 13.76 -17.85
CA GLY A 83 7.91 14.68 -16.76
C GLY A 83 7.19 13.98 -15.62
N THR A 84 6.48 14.73 -14.78
CA THR A 84 5.76 14.20 -13.63
C THR A 84 4.24 14.32 -13.76
N PHE A 85 3.52 13.52 -13.00
CA PHE A 85 2.07 13.55 -12.87
C PHE A 85 1.64 13.19 -11.44
N ASN A 86 0.47 13.68 -11.01
CA ASN A 86 -0.05 13.39 -9.67
C ASN A 86 -0.42 11.91 -9.54
N VAL A 87 -0.12 11.31 -8.38
CA VAL A 87 -0.40 9.91 -8.09
C VAL A 87 -1.87 9.53 -8.31
N ASP A 88 -2.81 10.46 -8.01
CA ASP A 88 -4.25 10.26 -8.16
C ASP A 88 -4.69 9.90 -9.59
N ARG A 89 -3.90 10.29 -10.59
CA ARG A 89 -4.16 9.97 -12.01
C ARG A 89 -4.17 8.47 -12.28
N LEU A 90 -3.53 7.66 -11.44
CA LEU A 90 -3.54 6.20 -11.59
C LEU A 90 -4.94 5.60 -11.41
N TRP A 91 -5.77 6.19 -10.55
CA TRP A 91 -7.05 5.59 -10.17
C TRP A 91 -8.28 6.41 -10.53
N GLU A 92 -8.15 7.67 -10.97
CA GLU A 92 -9.28 8.56 -11.24
C GLU A 92 -10.32 7.95 -12.21
N ASN A 93 -9.85 7.21 -13.23
CA ASN A 93 -10.70 6.57 -14.23
C ASN A 93 -11.49 5.36 -13.69
N PHE A 94 -11.15 4.85 -12.51
CA PHE A 94 -11.73 3.63 -11.95
C PHE A 94 -12.61 3.89 -10.71
N ILE A 95 -12.79 5.16 -10.32
CA ILE A 95 -13.61 5.57 -9.17
C ILE A 95 -15.06 5.80 -9.60
N GLY A 96 -16.00 5.47 -8.70
CA GLY A 96 -17.43 5.72 -8.90
C GLY A 96 -17.97 5.03 -10.13
N ASP A 97 -18.74 5.76 -10.93
CA ASP A 97 -19.40 5.25 -12.14
C ASP A 97 -18.52 5.34 -13.40
N SER A 98 -17.25 5.77 -13.28
CA SER A 98 -16.33 5.92 -14.42
C SER A 98 -15.94 4.58 -15.06
N CYS A 99 -15.99 3.48 -14.31
CA CYS A 99 -15.74 2.13 -14.84
C CYS A 99 -16.78 1.13 -14.28
N PRO A 100 -17.98 1.06 -14.88
CA PRO A 100 -19.09 0.26 -14.36
C PRO A 100 -18.79 -1.24 -14.27
N SER A 101 -17.98 -1.78 -15.18
CA SER A 101 -17.63 -3.21 -15.23
C SER A 101 -16.74 -3.64 -14.04
N LEU A 102 -16.15 -2.69 -13.30
CA LEU A 102 -15.40 -2.89 -12.06
C LEU A 102 -16.17 -2.47 -10.80
N LEU A 103 -17.48 -2.17 -10.88
CA LEU A 103 -18.27 -1.88 -9.69
C LEU A 103 -18.33 -3.09 -8.75
N GLY A 104 -18.10 -2.85 -7.47
CA GLY A 104 -18.03 -3.92 -6.45
C GLY A 104 -16.77 -4.80 -6.52
N LYS A 105 -15.86 -4.56 -7.46
CA LYS A 105 -14.62 -5.35 -7.64
C LYS A 105 -13.40 -4.62 -7.08
N PRO A 106 -12.43 -5.32 -6.46
CA PRO A 106 -11.21 -4.71 -5.97
C PRO A 106 -10.38 -4.06 -7.10
N LYS A 107 -9.80 -2.88 -6.82
CA LYS A 107 -8.81 -2.21 -7.69
C LYS A 107 -7.53 -2.03 -6.88
N LEU A 108 -6.51 -2.82 -7.19
CA LEU A 108 -5.27 -2.91 -6.43
C LEU A 108 -4.19 -2.08 -7.13
N PHE A 109 -3.55 -1.18 -6.38
CA PHE A 109 -2.48 -0.32 -6.88
C PHE A 109 -1.21 -0.54 -6.05
N PHE A 110 -0.15 -1.00 -6.70
CA PHE A 110 1.18 -1.17 -6.10
C PHE A 110 2.12 -0.13 -6.69
N ILE A 111 2.71 0.69 -5.82
CA ILE A 111 3.51 1.85 -6.23
C ILE A 111 4.90 1.71 -5.62
N GLN A 112 5.90 1.46 -6.47
CA GLN A 112 7.30 1.54 -6.11
C GLN A 112 7.86 2.86 -6.62
N ALA A 113 7.88 3.86 -5.74
CA ALA A 113 8.44 5.18 -5.98
C ALA A 113 8.86 5.84 -4.67
N CYS A 114 9.78 6.80 -4.73
CA CYS A 114 10.08 7.65 -3.59
C CYS A 114 8.87 8.55 -3.26
N ARG A 115 8.79 8.98 -1.99
CA ARG A 115 7.75 9.87 -1.45
C ARG A 115 8.41 10.90 -0.55
N GLY A 116 9.34 11.66 -1.13
CA GLY A 116 10.27 12.50 -0.40
C GLY A 116 11.63 11.85 -0.13
N SER A 117 12.45 12.56 0.63
CA SER A 117 13.88 12.31 0.83
C SER A 117 14.27 11.92 2.26
N SER A 118 13.27 11.72 3.13
CA SER A 118 13.53 11.33 4.52
C SER A 118 13.99 9.88 4.59
N PHE A 119 15.04 9.62 5.36
CA PHE A 119 15.58 8.28 5.59
C PHE A 119 15.16 7.77 6.95
N ASP A 120 14.70 6.51 7.02
CA ASP A 120 14.57 5.79 8.27
C ASP A 120 15.94 5.20 8.65
N THR A 121 16.54 5.73 9.71
CA THR A 121 17.83 5.24 10.24
C THR A 121 17.70 3.91 10.98
N GLY A 122 16.48 3.43 11.16
CA GLY A 122 16.15 2.28 11.99
C GLY A 122 16.37 2.56 13.47
N VAL A 123 16.02 1.56 14.28
CA VAL A 123 16.33 1.50 15.71
C VAL A 123 17.01 0.18 16.03
N HIS A 124 18.00 0.22 16.92
CA HIS A 124 18.62 -1.03 17.34
C HIS A 124 17.65 -1.82 18.21
N PHE A 125 17.52 -3.12 17.98
CA PHE A 125 16.57 -3.98 18.69
C PHE A 125 16.71 -3.88 20.22
N SER A 126 17.94 -3.79 20.73
CA SER A 126 18.19 -3.63 22.17
C SER A 126 17.67 -2.31 22.75
N GLN A 127 17.59 -1.25 21.95
CA GLN A 127 17.00 0.03 22.37
C GLN A 127 15.48 -0.08 22.41
N CYS A 128 14.87 -0.80 21.46
CA CYS A 128 13.44 -1.10 21.48
C CYS A 128 13.04 -1.89 22.75
N MET A 129 13.80 -2.92 23.12
CA MET A 129 13.54 -3.69 24.34
C MET A 129 13.64 -2.84 25.62
N LYS A 130 14.55 -1.87 25.68
CA LYS A 130 14.63 -0.92 26.82
C LYS A 130 13.40 -0.02 26.87
N GLN A 131 12.89 0.44 25.73
CA GLN A 131 11.66 1.23 25.66
C GLN A 131 10.45 0.40 26.10
N VAL A 132 10.31 -0.82 25.57
CA VAL A 132 9.23 -1.75 25.93
C VAL A 132 9.29 -2.10 27.42
N ALA A 133 10.46 -2.43 27.97
CA ALA A 133 10.60 -2.68 29.40
C ALA A 133 10.19 -1.46 30.24
N LYS A 134 10.57 -0.24 29.83
CA LYS A 134 10.18 0.99 30.54
C LYS A 134 8.68 1.29 30.47
N THR A 135 7.97 0.83 29.45
CA THR A 135 6.53 1.11 29.28
C THR A 135 5.65 -0.02 29.79
N VAL A 136 6.04 -1.28 29.56
CA VAL A 136 5.26 -2.48 29.91
C VAL A 136 5.49 -2.88 31.37
N VAL A 137 6.69 -2.73 31.92
CA VAL A 137 6.94 -3.08 33.33
C VAL A 137 6.08 -2.23 34.27
N PRO A 138 5.95 -0.90 34.12
CA PRO A 138 5.04 -0.12 34.96
C PRO A 138 3.57 -0.52 34.81
N TYR A 139 3.12 -0.88 33.59
CA TYR A 139 1.74 -1.30 33.34
C TYR A 139 1.44 -2.70 33.92
N ALA A 140 2.39 -3.63 33.81
CA ALA A 140 2.28 -4.97 34.40
C ALA A 140 2.43 -4.96 35.94
N MET A 141 3.01 -3.89 36.50
CA MET A 141 3.16 -3.66 37.94
C MET A 141 2.03 -2.81 38.52
N GLN A 142 1.05 -2.40 37.71
CA GLN A 142 -0.19 -1.82 38.22
C GLN A 142 -0.99 -2.98 38.84
N GLU A 143 -1.09 -3.02 40.16
CA GLU A 143 -1.93 -4.00 40.83
C GLU A 143 -3.36 -3.89 40.28
N LEU A 144 -3.91 -5.01 39.80
CA LEU A 144 -5.34 -5.10 39.52
C LEU A 144 -6.08 -4.68 40.79
N PRO A 145 -7.09 -3.80 40.71
CA PRO A 145 -7.84 -3.39 41.88
C PRO A 145 -8.35 -4.63 42.62
N GLN A 146 -7.91 -4.77 43.87
CA GLN A 146 -8.28 -5.91 44.71
C GLN A 146 -9.82 -5.97 44.80
N PRO A 147 -10.45 -7.14 44.57
CA PRO A 147 -11.88 -7.26 44.66
C PRO A 147 -12.34 -6.90 46.07
N SER A 148 -13.19 -5.89 46.20
CA SER A 148 -13.80 -5.54 47.48
C SER A 148 -14.89 -6.56 47.82
N ILE A 149 -14.71 -7.28 48.93
CA ILE A 149 -15.74 -8.18 49.45
C ILE A 149 -16.76 -7.31 50.18
N VAL A 150 -17.92 -7.08 49.56
CA VAL A 150 -19.04 -6.40 50.21
C VAL A 150 -19.67 -7.38 51.23
N PRO A 151 -19.68 -7.07 52.54
CA PRO A 151 -20.27 -7.97 53.53
C PRO A 151 -21.78 -8.12 53.28
N GLY A 152 -22.24 -9.36 53.08
CA GLY A 152 -23.67 -9.69 52.92
C GLY A 152 -24.12 -10.14 51.54
N CYS A 153 -23.23 -10.20 50.54
CA CYS A 153 -23.56 -10.74 49.21
C CYS A 153 -23.25 -12.26 49.13
N PRO A 154 -24.17 -13.11 48.62
CA PRO A 154 -23.89 -14.54 48.44
C PRO A 154 -22.65 -14.79 47.55
N LYS A 155 -21.90 -15.86 47.86
CA LYS A 155 -20.53 -16.16 47.38
C LYS A 155 -20.31 -16.30 45.85
N SER A 156 -21.21 -15.85 44.99
CA SER A 156 -21.16 -16.03 43.54
C SER A 156 -21.08 -14.74 42.72
N SER A 157 -20.74 -13.59 43.30
CA SER A 157 -20.64 -12.34 42.54
C SER A 157 -19.39 -11.55 42.91
N ILE A 158 -18.27 -11.85 42.25
CA ILE A 158 -17.10 -10.99 42.19
C ILE A 158 -17.40 -9.94 41.11
N GLN A 159 -17.51 -8.66 41.50
CA GLN A 159 -17.54 -7.55 40.54
C GLN A 159 -16.18 -6.88 40.50
N TYR A 160 -15.61 -6.75 39.30
CA TYR A 160 -14.43 -5.93 39.07
C TYR A 160 -14.89 -4.48 38.86
N ALA A 161 -14.49 -3.57 39.74
CA ALA A 161 -14.63 -2.15 39.49
C ALA A 161 -13.60 -1.75 38.43
N ILE A 162 -14.05 -1.44 37.21
CA ILE A 162 -13.21 -0.83 36.19
C ILE A 162 -13.14 0.66 36.53
N PRO A 163 -11.97 1.21 36.87
CA PRO A 163 -11.84 2.64 37.11
C PRO A 163 -12.05 3.39 35.78
N SER A 164 -12.87 4.44 35.82
CA SER A 164 -13.06 5.43 34.76
C SER A 164 -11.80 6.24 34.48
#